data_AF-A0A929HEU7-F1
#
_entry.id   AF-A0A929HEU7-F1
#
_cell.length_a   1.000
_cell.length_b   1.000
_cell.length_c   1.000
_cell.angle_alpha   90.00
_cell.angle_beta   90.00
_cell.angle_gamma   90.00
#
_symmetry.space_group_name_H-M   'P 1'
#
loop_
_entity.id
_entity.type
_entity.pdbx_description
1 polymer ?
#
loop_
_entity_poly.entity_id
_entity_poly.type
_entity_poly.pdbx_seq_one_letter_code
_entity_poly.pdbx_strand_id
1 'polypeptide(L)'
;MNRSLKWKIALLVSMIVFAGVILTPSLFKGAPQWWGKYLAPEGLRLGLDLQGGMHLILRVDLDKAIENSLDLAASDLKEGLAEKKITAVRTTSGDPNKVTFTLPNTGVLDTVREIVAEDFPNLNIDIQAEEGSFPRIFLSLNSEEIDFIEKNAVTQSLE
;
A
#
# COMPACT_ATOMS: atom_id res chain seq x y z
N MET A 1 34.97 -48.79 -39.00
CA MET A 1 34.40 -47.56 -38.42
C MET A 1 35.35 -46.39 -38.68
N ASN A 2 34.91 -45.40 -39.47
CA ASN A 2 35.76 -44.29 -39.91
C ASN A 2 36.38 -43.56 -38.70
N ARG A 3 37.68 -43.22 -38.79
CA ARG A 3 38.45 -42.63 -37.69
C ARG A 3 37.79 -41.36 -37.15
N SER A 4 37.16 -40.57 -38.02
CA SER A 4 36.37 -39.39 -37.67
C SER A 4 35.13 -39.71 -36.83
N LEU A 5 34.47 -40.86 -37.04
CA LEU A 5 33.30 -41.26 -36.28
C LEU A 5 33.65 -41.65 -34.84
N LYS A 6 34.79 -42.33 -34.64
CA LYS A 6 35.29 -42.67 -33.30
C LYS A 6 35.55 -41.43 -32.46
N TRP A 7 36.18 -40.41 -33.04
CA TRP A 7 36.45 -39.14 -32.36
C TRP A 7 35.17 -38.37 -32.04
N LYS A 8 34.20 -38.35 -32.96
CA LYS A 8 32.89 -37.73 -32.70
C LYS A 8 32.15 -38.40 -31.54
N ILE A 9 32.13 -39.74 -31.50
CA ILE A 9 31.50 -40.49 -30.42
C ILE A 9 32.23 -40.25 -29.09
N ALA A 10 33.56 -40.29 -29.09
CA ALA A 10 34.36 -40.02 -27.89
C ALA A 10 34.10 -38.61 -27.33
N LEU A 11 34.01 -37.61 -28.20
CA LEU A 11 33.69 -36.23 -27.80
C LEU A 11 32.27 -36.13 -27.22
N LEU A 12 31.29 -36.77 -27.87
CA LEU A 12 29.90 -36.76 -27.41
C LEU A 12 29.76 -37.40 -26.03
N VAL A 13 30.38 -38.57 -25.82
CA VAL A 13 30.38 -39.25 -24.50
C VAL A 13 31.05 -38.37 -23.44
N SER A 14 32.19 -37.78 -23.77
CA SER A 14 32.89 -36.85 -22.86
C SER A 14 31.99 -35.67 -22.44
N MET A 15 31.26 -35.08 -23.38
CA MET A 15 30.36 -33.97 -23.11
C MET A 15 29.19 -34.37 -22.19
N ILE A 16 28.61 -35.56 -22.38
CA ILE A 16 27.55 -36.08 -21.52
C ILE A 16 28.07 -36.32 -20.09
N VAL A 17 29.25 -36.94 -19.95
CA VAL A 17 29.87 -37.19 -18.64
C VAL A 17 30.15 -35.87 -17.93
N PHE A 18 30.69 -34.88 -18.65
CA PHE A 18 30.98 -33.56 -18.09
C PHE A 18 29.72 -32.83 -17.60
N ALA A 19 28.63 -32.87 -18.38
CA ALA A 19 27.36 -32.29 -17.98
C ALA A 19 26.79 -32.96 -16.71
N GLY A 20 26.85 -34.30 -16.62
CA GLY A 20 26.44 -35.04 -15.44
C GLY A 20 27.23 -34.64 -14.20
N VAL A 21 28.55 -34.48 -14.34
CA VAL A 21 29.44 -34.06 -13.24
C VAL A 21 29.06 -32.69 -12.70
N ILE A 22 28.67 -31.74 -13.55
CA ILE A 22 28.29 -30.38 -13.12
C ILE A 22 26.91 -30.37 -12.42
N LEU A 23 25.95 -31.16 -12.89
CA LEU A 23 24.57 -31.13 -12.40
C LEU A 23 24.35 -31.88 -11.08
N THR A 24 25.11 -32.95 -10.83
CA THR A 24 24.97 -33.79 -9.64
C THR A 24 24.96 -33.05 -8.28
N PRO A 25 25.87 -32.10 -7.98
CA PRO A 25 25.85 -31.36 -6.70
C PRO A 25 24.62 -30.46 -6.52
N SER A 26 23.95 -30.09 -7.61
CA SER A 26 22.75 -29.25 -7.57
C SER A 26 21.47 -30.04 -7.23
N LEU A 27 21.42 -31.31 -7.60
CA LEU A 27 20.24 -32.17 -7.41
C LEU A 27 20.32 -33.03 -6.13
N PHE A 28 21.54 -33.37 -5.68
CA PHE A 28 21.74 -34.27 -4.54
C PHE A 28 22.61 -33.62 -3.46
N LYS A 29 22.09 -33.56 -2.23
CA LYS A 29 22.80 -33.00 -1.05
C LYS A 29 23.96 -33.86 -0.51
N GLY A 30 24.34 -34.93 -1.23
CA GLY A 30 25.37 -35.90 -0.81
C GLY A 30 26.72 -35.79 -1.54
N ALA A 31 26.94 -34.73 -2.33
CA ALA A 31 28.19 -34.54 -3.06
C ALA A 31 29.33 -34.03 -2.15
N PRO A 32 30.61 -34.38 -2.43
CA PRO A 32 31.78 -33.83 -1.75
C PRO A 32 31.79 -32.29 -1.73
N GLN A 33 32.17 -31.69 -0.60
CA GLN A 33 32.09 -30.25 -0.38
C GLN A 33 32.90 -29.42 -1.40
N TRP A 34 34.04 -29.92 -1.85
CA TRP A 34 34.85 -29.26 -2.88
C TRP A 34 34.14 -29.21 -4.23
N TRP A 35 33.36 -30.24 -4.56
CA TRP A 35 32.64 -30.36 -5.83
C TRP A 35 31.53 -29.31 -5.90
N GLY A 36 30.72 -29.17 -4.85
CA GLY A 36 29.73 -28.10 -4.75
C GLY A 36 30.37 -26.71 -4.81
N LYS A 37 31.48 -26.48 -4.08
CA LYS A 37 32.15 -25.18 -4.02
C LYS A 37 32.69 -24.67 -5.36
N TYR A 38 33.27 -25.55 -6.19
CA TYR A 38 33.93 -25.14 -7.44
C TYR A 38 33.06 -25.28 -8.69
N LEU A 39 32.11 -26.23 -8.71
CA LEU A 39 31.31 -26.52 -9.92
C LEU A 39 29.87 -26.02 -9.83
N ALA A 40 29.28 -25.95 -8.63
CA ALA A 40 27.90 -25.48 -8.45
C ALA A 40 27.70 -24.75 -7.10
N PRO A 41 28.44 -23.63 -6.85
CA PRO A 41 28.45 -22.97 -5.54
C PRO A 41 27.09 -22.44 -5.08
N GLU A 42 26.22 -22.08 -6.03
CA GLU A 42 24.85 -21.61 -5.77
C GLU A 42 23.78 -22.66 -6.16
N GLY A 43 24.20 -23.85 -6.63
CA GLY A 43 23.29 -24.85 -7.20
C GLY A 43 22.52 -24.32 -8.42
N LEU A 44 21.38 -24.96 -8.73
CA LEU A 44 20.41 -24.49 -9.71
C LEU A 44 19.62 -23.36 -9.07
N ARG A 45 19.64 -22.18 -9.70
CA ARG A 45 18.78 -21.07 -9.31
C ARG A 45 17.33 -21.46 -9.62
N LEU A 46 16.61 -21.84 -8.57
CA LEU A 46 15.19 -22.16 -8.65
C LEU A 46 14.40 -20.87 -8.87
N GLY A 47 13.46 -20.89 -9.82
CA GLY A 47 12.49 -19.80 -9.97
C GLY A 47 11.57 -19.72 -8.76
N LEU A 48 10.91 -18.56 -8.60
CA LEU A 48 10.01 -18.27 -7.47
C LEU A 48 8.97 -19.37 -7.21
N ASP A 49 8.44 -19.98 -8.26
CA ASP A 49 7.46 -21.08 -8.19
C ASP A 49 8.00 -22.34 -7.48
N LEU A 50 9.30 -22.62 -7.62
CA LEU A 50 9.98 -23.78 -7.03
C LEU A 50 10.65 -23.47 -5.67
N GLN A 51 10.70 -22.19 -5.27
CA GLN A 51 11.31 -21.77 -4.00
C GLN A 51 10.36 -21.88 -2.81
N GLY A 52 9.06 -22.09 -3.05
CA GLY A 52 8.07 -22.37 -2.01
C GLY A 52 7.69 -21.16 -1.16
N GLY A 53 6.54 -20.57 -1.48
CA GLY A 53 5.75 -19.76 -0.55
C GLY A 53 6.00 -18.25 -0.60
N MET A 54 4.99 -17.53 -1.10
CA MET A 54 4.85 -16.09 -0.88
C MET A 54 4.29 -15.87 0.53
N HIS A 55 5.10 -15.34 1.47
CA HIS A 55 4.63 -14.96 2.80
C HIS A 55 4.23 -13.48 2.79
N LEU A 56 3.00 -13.19 2.38
CA LEU A 56 2.42 -11.85 2.47
C LEU A 56 1.73 -11.69 3.82
N ILE A 57 2.26 -10.79 4.65
CA ILE A 57 1.57 -10.31 5.85
C ILE A 57 0.88 -9.00 5.44
N LEU A 58 -0.40 -9.09 5.09
CA LEU A 58 -1.24 -7.91 4.89
C LEU A 58 -1.61 -7.36 6.27
N ARG A 59 -1.08 -6.19 6.60
CA ARG A 59 -1.50 -5.41 7.76
C ARG A 59 -2.32 -4.24 7.25
N VAL A 60 -3.54 -4.12 7.75
CA VAL A 60 -4.36 -2.93 7.53
C VAL A 60 -3.77 -1.79 8.34
N ASP A 61 -3.54 -0.67 7.68
CA ASP A 61 -3.16 0.60 8.32
C ASP A 61 -4.45 1.36 8.61
N LEU A 62 -4.98 1.19 9.83
CA LEU A 62 -6.26 1.78 10.26
C LEU A 62 -6.18 3.31 10.29
N ASP A 63 -5.05 3.86 10.75
CA ASP A 63 -4.82 5.30 10.80
C ASP A 63 -4.93 5.92 9.41
N LYS A 64 -4.31 5.29 8.40
CA LYS A 64 -4.46 5.73 7.00
C LYS A 64 -5.85 5.56 6.43
N ALA A 65 -6.59 4.53 6.85
CA ALA A 65 -7.97 4.36 6.40
C ALA A 65 -8.86 5.51 6.91
N ILE A 66 -8.66 5.90 8.17
CA ILE A 66 -9.34 7.04 8.80
C ILE A 66 -8.94 8.35 8.11
N GLU A 67 -7.63 8.59 7.92
CA GLU A 67 -7.11 9.78 7.22
C GLU A 67 -7.71 9.91 5.81
N ASN A 68 -7.68 8.84 5.01
CA ASN A 68 -8.25 8.85 3.67
C ASN A 68 -9.76 9.10 3.67
N SER A 69 -10.50 8.52 4.62
CA SER A 69 -11.95 8.72 4.71
C SER A 69 -12.29 10.17 5.08
N LEU A 70 -11.55 10.75 6.03
CA LEU A 70 -11.67 12.17 6.39
C LEU A 70 -11.32 13.07 5.20
N ASP A 71 -10.32 12.73 4.41
CA ASP A 71 -9.92 13.48 3.22
C ASP A 71 -10.98 13.47 2.12
N LEU A 72 -11.61 12.32 1.90
CA LEU A 72 -12.74 12.19 0.98
C LEU A 72 -13.92 13.03 1.45
N ALA A 73 -14.34 12.87 2.71
CA ALA A 73 -15.44 13.63 3.29
C ALA A 73 -15.18 15.15 3.26
N ALA A 74 -13.94 15.58 3.52
CA ALA A 74 -13.55 16.97 3.43
C ALA A 74 -13.57 17.51 1.98
N SER A 75 -13.22 16.67 1.00
CA SER A 75 -13.31 17.02 -0.42
C SER A 75 -14.76 17.19 -0.85
N ASP A 76 -15.63 16.25 -0.47
CA ASP A 76 -17.06 16.27 -0.78
C ASP A 76 -17.74 17.49 -0.15
N LEU A 77 -17.43 17.80 1.11
CA LEU A 77 -17.89 19.00 1.80
C LEU A 77 -17.44 20.27 1.07
N LYS A 78 -16.18 20.32 0.62
CA LYS A 78 -15.68 21.47 -0.15
C LYS A 78 -16.45 21.65 -1.46
N GLU A 79 -16.79 20.56 -2.15
CA GLU A 79 -17.61 20.59 -3.36
C GLU A 79 -19.03 21.08 -3.06
N GLY A 80 -19.69 20.56 -2.03
CA GLY A 80 -21.02 21.02 -1.61
C GLY A 80 -21.05 22.50 -1.20
N LEU A 81 -19.99 22.99 -0.54
CA LEU A 81 -19.84 24.42 -0.25
C LEU A 81 -19.66 25.25 -1.52
N ALA A 82 -18.91 24.75 -2.51
CA ALA A 82 -18.70 25.44 -3.77
C ALA A 82 -20.00 25.58 -4.58
N GLU A 83 -20.89 24.58 -4.55
CA GLU A 83 -22.22 24.66 -5.16
C GLU A 83 -23.07 25.79 -4.56
N LYS A 84 -22.93 26.03 -3.26
CA LYS A 84 -23.58 27.15 -2.53
C LYS A 84 -22.83 28.48 -2.67
N LYS A 85 -21.82 28.55 -3.55
CA LYS A 85 -20.95 29.72 -3.79
C LYS A 85 -20.12 30.12 -2.57
N ILE A 86 -19.85 29.18 -1.65
CA ILE A 86 -18.99 29.39 -0.49
C ILE A 86 -17.61 28.83 -0.83
N THR A 87 -16.62 29.70 -0.99
CA THR A 87 -15.25 29.27 -1.24
C THR A 87 -14.57 28.83 0.05
N ALA A 88 -14.20 27.56 0.17
CA ALA A 88 -13.40 27.06 1.29
C ALA A 88 -11.98 26.70 0.82
N VAL A 89 -10.97 27.22 1.51
CA VAL A 89 -9.56 26.95 1.21
C VAL A 89 -9.01 25.96 2.23
N ARG A 90 -8.61 24.77 1.74
CA ARG A 90 -7.99 23.76 2.60
C ARG A 90 -6.64 24.28 3.08
N THR A 91 -6.42 24.21 4.39
CA THR A 91 -5.18 24.59 5.05
C THR A 91 -4.54 23.31 5.59
N THR A 92 -3.21 23.20 5.48
CA THR A 92 -2.48 22.09 6.09
C THR A 92 -2.61 22.17 7.61
N SER A 93 -3.26 21.17 8.18
CA SER A 93 -3.19 20.82 9.60
C SER A 93 -2.00 19.88 9.81
N GLY A 94 -1.31 20.00 10.94
CA GLY A 94 -0.25 19.05 11.35
C GLY A 94 -0.79 17.75 11.95
N ASP A 95 -2.11 17.63 12.07
CA ASP A 95 -2.81 16.49 12.65
C ASP A 95 -3.55 15.74 11.52
N PRO A 96 -3.22 14.46 11.24
CA PRO A 96 -3.85 13.68 10.18
C PRO A 96 -5.33 13.40 10.43
N ASN A 97 -5.80 13.49 11.68
CA ASN A 97 -7.20 13.24 12.05
C ASN A 97 -8.05 14.52 12.00
N LYS A 98 -7.49 15.63 11.49
CA LYS A 98 -8.19 16.90 11.36
C LYS A 98 -7.92 17.54 10.03
N VAL A 99 -8.97 18.03 9.38
CA VAL A 99 -8.85 18.87 8.19
C VAL A 99 -9.29 20.28 8.52
N THR A 100 -8.46 21.27 8.16
CA THR A 100 -8.77 22.68 8.41
C THR A 100 -9.18 23.38 7.12
N PHE A 101 -10.32 24.07 7.14
CA PHE A 101 -10.77 24.97 6.08
C PHE A 101 -10.75 26.41 6.56
N THR A 102 -10.19 27.30 5.74
CA THR A 102 -10.28 28.75 5.93
C THR A 102 -11.40 29.30 5.05
N LEU A 103 -12.29 30.08 5.65
CA LEU A 103 -13.45 30.69 5.02
C LEU A 103 -13.23 32.18 4.75
N PRO A 104 -13.93 32.78 3.77
CA PRO A 104 -13.71 34.15 3.32
C PRO A 104 -14.30 35.19 4.28
N ASN A 105 -15.37 34.85 5.00
CA ASN A 105 -16.05 35.76 5.92
C ASN A 105 -16.82 34.98 7.01
N THR A 106 -17.26 35.69 8.04
CA THR A 106 -18.04 35.11 9.15
C THR A 106 -19.53 34.94 8.83
N GLY A 107 -20.04 35.60 7.78
CA GLY A 107 -21.46 35.54 7.40
C GLY A 107 -21.89 34.20 6.80
N VAL A 108 -20.94 33.37 6.33
CA VAL A 108 -21.23 32.03 5.79
C VAL A 108 -21.26 30.95 6.86
N LEU A 109 -20.86 31.24 8.11
CA LEU A 109 -20.68 30.24 9.16
C LEU A 109 -21.96 29.46 9.48
N ASP A 110 -23.09 30.14 9.54
CA ASP A 110 -24.37 29.50 9.87
C ASP A 110 -24.84 28.58 8.73
N THR A 111 -24.64 29.00 7.48
CA THR A 111 -24.91 28.16 6.31
C THR A 111 -24.00 26.93 6.28
N VAL A 112 -22.72 27.06 6.63
CA VAL A 112 -21.82 25.90 6.71
C VAL A 112 -22.26 24.93 7.80
N ARG A 113 -22.67 25.43 8.97
CA ARG A 113 -23.19 24.57 10.05
C ARG A 113 -24.42 23.79 9.62
N GLU A 114 -25.35 24.44 8.92
CA GLU A 114 -26.57 23.81 8.43
C GLU A 114 -26.28 22.70 7.42
N ILE A 115 -25.47 23.00 6.39
CA ILE A 115 -25.07 22.02 5.36
C ILE A 115 -24.41 20.79 5.98
N VAL A 116 -23.52 20.99 6.94
CA VAL A 116 -22.81 19.87 7.57
C VAL A 116 -23.76 19.05 8.41
N ALA A 117 -24.63 19.68 9.19
CA ALA A 117 -25.59 18.97 10.02
C ALA A 117 -26.59 18.16 9.19
N GLU A 118 -26.93 18.62 7.97
CA GLU A 118 -27.87 17.95 7.07
C GLU A 118 -27.19 16.86 6.23
N ASP A 119 -26.10 17.19 5.55
CA ASP A 119 -25.48 16.34 4.52
C ASP A 119 -24.30 15.49 5.05
N PHE A 120 -23.68 15.88 6.16
CA PHE A 120 -22.47 15.25 6.71
C PHE A 120 -22.57 14.93 8.22
N PRO A 121 -23.56 14.11 8.65
CA PRO A 121 -23.76 13.78 10.07
C PRO A 121 -22.60 12.96 10.70
N ASN A 122 -21.74 12.39 9.86
CA ASN A 122 -20.54 11.67 10.28
C ASN A 122 -19.35 12.60 10.64
N LEU A 123 -19.46 13.90 10.37
CA LEU A 123 -18.43 14.90 10.66
C LEU A 123 -18.74 15.69 11.94
N ASN A 124 -17.73 15.81 12.79
CA ASN A 124 -17.66 16.79 13.86
C ASN A 124 -16.98 18.05 13.35
N ILE A 125 -17.57 19.20 13.68
CA ILE A 125 -17.05 20.51 13.30
C ILE A 125 -16.79 21.39 14.51
N ASP A 126 -15.59 21.96 14.56
CA ASP A 126 -15.23 23.05 15.46
C ASP A 126 -14.95 24.33 14.64
N ILE A 127 -15.58 25.44 15.01
CA ILE A 127 -15.50 26.71 14.29
C ILE A 127 -14.79 27.73 15.18
N GLN A 128 -13.67 28.23 14.69
CA GLN A 128 -12.92 29.30 15.35
C GLN A 128 -12.97 30.56 14.49
N ALA A 129 -13.64 31.58 15.02
CA ALA A 129 -13.72 32.90 14.41
C ALA A 129 -13.12 33.92 15.40
N GLU A 130 -11.82 34.17 15.28
CA GLU A 130 -11.14 35.22 16.06
C GLU A 130 -11.25 36.58 15.38
N GLU A 131 -11.45 37.63 16.18
CA GLU A 131 -11.55 39.02 15.71
C GLU A 131 -10.27 39.43 14.96
N GLY A 132 -10.41 39.86 13.70
CA GLY A 132 -9.28 40.26 12.85
C GLY A 132 -8.63 39.14 12.03
N SER A 133 -9.17 37.92 12.07
CA SER A 133 -8.68 36.77 11.27
C SER A 133 -9.77 36.19 10.37
N PHE A 134 -9.37 35.46 9.32
CA PHE A 134 -10.31 34.66 8.54
C PHE A 134 -10.85 33.50 9.39
N PRO A 135 -12.17 33.26 9.41
CA PRO A 135 -12.74 32.16 10.16
C PRO A 135 -12.21 30.81 9.68
N ARG A 136 -11.91 29.93 10.64
CA ARG A 136 -11.40 28.59 10.39
C ARG A 136 -12.38 27.55 10.90
N ILE A 137 -12.49 26.48 10.14
CA ILE A 137 -13.32 25.32 10.43
C ILE A 137 -12.40 24.12 10.53
N PHE A 138 -12.48 23.42 11.65
CA PHE A 138 -11.81 22.15 11.88
C PHE A 138 -12.83 21.03 11.73
N LEU A 139 -12.56 20.14 10.78
CA LEU A 139 -13.33 18.94 10.54
C LEU A 139 -12.61 17.75 11.17
N SER A 140 -13.38 16.85 11.78
CA SER A 140 -12.92 15.56 12.28
C SER A 140 -14.04 14.54 12.09
N LEU A 141 -13.71 13.27 11.90
CA LEU A 141 -14.72 12.21 11.93
C LEU A 141 -15.28 12.06 13.36
N ASN A 142 -16.55 11.73 13.47
CA ASN A 142 -17.13 11.35 14.76
C ASN A 142 -16.61 9.94 15.18
N SER A 143 -16.80 9.59 16.45
CA SER A 143 -16.30 8.30 16.97
C SER A 143 -17.02 7.09 16.38
N GLU A 144 -18.30 7.23 16.01
CA GLU A 144 -19.08 6.12 15.44
C GLU A 144 -18.57 5.75 14.03
N GLU A 145 -18.22 6.75 13.22
CA GLU A 145 -17.67 6.58 11.88
C GLU A 145 -16.26 6.00 11.93
N ILE A 146 -15.42 6.44 12.89
CA ILE A 146 -14.09 5.85 13.12
C ILE A 146 -14.23 4.35 13.44
N ASP A 147 -15.09 3.98 14.39
CA ASP A 147 -15.34 2.58 14.74
C ASP A 147 -15.87 1.76 13.54
N PHE A 148 -16.68 2.38 12.69
CA PHE A 148 -17.21 1.74 11.48
C PHE A 148 -16.10 1.48 10.45
N ILE A 149 -15.26 2.47 10.18
CA ILE A 149 -14.11 2.34 9.27
C ILE A 149 -13.17 1.25 9.76
N GLU A 150 -12.86 1.23 11.06
CA GLU A 150 -11.97 0.21 11.63
C GLU A 150 -12.52 -1.20 11.45
N LYS A 151 -13.79 -1.43 11.78
CA LYS A 151 -14.42 -2.75 11.63
C LYS A 151 -14.47 -3.19 10.17
N ASN A 152 -14.77 -2.29 9.24
CA ASN A 152 -14.83 -2.61 7.82
C ASN A 152 -13.46 -2.89 7.24
N ALA A 153 -12.45 -2.08 7.58
CA ALA A 153 -11.10 -2.26 7.08
C ALA A 153 -10.49 -3.58 7.56
N VAL A 154 -10.77 -3.98 8.82
CA VAL A 154 -10.39 -5.32 9.32
C VAL A 154 -11.12 -6.42 8.57
N THR A 155 -12.43 -6.30 8.37
CA THR A 155 -13.23 -7.32 7.66
C THR A 155 -12.73 -7.52 6.23
N GLN A 156 -12.51 -6.43 5.49
CA GLN A 156 -12.02 -6.47 4.11
C GLN A 156 -10.63 -7.11 3.97
N SER A 157 -9.84 -7.13 5.04
CA SER A 157 -8.51 -7.77 5.04
C SER A 157 -8.51 -9.26 5.35
N LEU A 158 -9.62 -9.76 5.90
CA LEU A 158 -9.80 -11.18 6.24
C LEU A 158 -10.48 -11.96 5.10
N GLU A 159 -11.13 -11.26 4.16
CA GLU A 159 -11.66 -11.81 2.90
C GLU A 159 -10.56 -11.97 1.84
#